data_AF-A0A1I2IXP1-F1
#
_entry.id   AF-A0A1I2IXP1-F1
#
_cell.length_a   1.000
_cell.length_b   1.000
_cell.length_c   1.000
_cell.angle_alpha   90.00
_cell.angle_beta   90.00
_cell.angle_gamma   90.00
#
_symmetry.space_group_name_H-M   'P 1'
#
loop_
_entity.id
_entity.type
_entity.pdbx_description
1 polymer ?
#
loop_
_entity_poly.entity_id
_entity_poly.type
_entity_poly.pdbx_seq_one_letter_code
_entity_poly.pdbx_strand_id
1 'polypeptide(L)'
;MNKAFKNHLHTSLIFSACLFLSSIFYNCSHQQNTSAENDTQKDSTSVSSLKPQNVDKTLYPNDDSELAWLMRQMYEDGEKIKSAVLNKQLPEDFREKFKNIHTATPTDASVKGEVFDTSAKAFLATLDKFYAEKENQVENFNLVVNACVACHQNYCPGPIKKIKKLAIN
;
A
#
# COMPACT_ATOMS: atom_id res chain seq x y z
N MET A 1 -11.12 64.76 7.28
CA MET A 1 -11.96 65.60 6.39
C MET A 1 -12.19 64.83 5.09
N ASN A 2 -13.45 64.84 4.62
CA ASN A 2 -13.99 64.36 3.32
C ASN A 2 -14.11 62.83 3.16
N LYS A 3 -15.25 62.22 3.54
CA LYS A 3 -16.54 62.02 2.82
C LYS A 3 -16.50 60.96 1.69
N ALA A 4 -17.16 59.84 2.04
CA ALA A 4 -17.96 58.91 1.25
C ALA A 4 -18.06 59.07 -0.28
N PHE A 5 -17.95 57.95 -0.99
CA PHE A 5 -18.61 57.74 -2.28
C PHE A 5 -19.50 56.50 -2.23
N LYS A 6 -20.59 56.58 -3.00
CA LYS A 6 -21.91 56.02 -2.76
C LYS A 6 -22.22 54.93 -3.79
N ASN A 7 -23.08 54.01 -3.40
CA ASN A 7 -23.73 52.97 -4.20
C ASN A 7 -24.58 53.55 -5.36
N HIS A 8 -24.70 52.83 -6.49
CA HIS A 8 -25.87 52.71 -7.40
C HIS A 8 -25.49 51.73 -8.54
N LEU A 9 -26.09 50.54 -8.69
CA LEU A 9 -27.42 50.19 -9.27
C LEU A 9 -27.50 50.32 -10.81
N HIS A 10 -27.65 49.18 -11.52
CA HIS A 10 -28.37 48.99 -12.81
C HIS A 10 -28.29 47.48 -13.19
N THR A 11 -29.28 46.63 -12.90
CA THR A 11 -30.46 46.24 -13.72
C THR A 11 -30.16 45.84 -15.18
N SER A 12 -30.34 44.56 -15.50
CA SER A 12 -31.00 44.01 -16.71
C SER A 12 -31.04 42.47 -16.57
N LEU A 13 -32.15 41.85 -16.18
CA LEU A 13 -33.30 41.39 -16.99
C LEU A 13 -32.98 40.33 -18.07
N ILE A 14 -33.54 39.13 -17.83
CA ILE A 14 -34.23 38.20 -18.74
C ILE A 14 -33.42 37.40 -19.75
N PHE A 15 -33.54 36.08 -19.66
CA PHE A 15 -33.81 35.06 -20.70
C PHE A 15 -33.39 33.73 -20.05
N SER A 16 -34.06 32.60 -20.14
CA SER A 16 -35.37 32.16 -20.62
C SER A 16 -35.44 30.68 -20.19
N ALA A 17 -36.64 30.22 -19.89
CA ALA A 17 -36.92 28.84 -19.56
C ALA A 17 -36.42 27.85 -20.63
N CYS A 18 -35.87 26.72 -20.18
CA CYS A 18 -35.96 25.45 -20.90
C CYS A 18 -36.19 24.33 -19.88
N LEU A 19 -37.47 24.04 -19.67
CA LEU A 19 -37.97 22.74 -19.26
C LEU A 19 -37.52 21.69 -20.29
N PHE A 20 -36.81 20.66 -19.85
CA PHE A 20 -36.84 19.36 -20.53
C PHE A 20 -37.02 18.27 -19.49
N LEU A 21 -38.31 17.98 -19.24
CA LEU A 21 -38.79 16.70 -18.79
C LEU A 21 -38.73 15.73 -19.97
N SER A 22 -37.96 14.67 -19.85
CA SER A 22 -38.13 13.45 -20.65
C SER A 22 -37.73 12.23 -19.84
N SER A 23 -38.71 11.72 -19.10
CA SER A 23 -38.76 10.34 -18.67
C SER A 23 -38.89 9.45 -19.90
N ILE A 24 -37.87 8.64 -20.22
CA ILE A 24 -38.06 7.45 -21.05
C ILE A 24 -37.39 6.27 -20.34
N PHE A 25 -38.28 5.48 -19.75
CA PHE A 25 -38.21 4.08 -19.39
C PHE A 25 -37.08 3.30 -20.08
N TYR A 26 -36.04 2.94 -19.32
CA TYR A 26 -35.22 1.78 -19.69
C TYR A 26 -35.99 0.52 -19.29
N ASN A 27 -36.56 -0.06 -20.34
CA ASN A 27 -37.19 -1.36 -20.41
C ASN A 27 -36.23 -2.46 -19.91
N CYS A 28 -36.66 -3.21 -18.90
CA CYS A 28 -35.98 -4.37 -18.37
C CYS A 28 -36.42 -5.59 -19.19
N SER A 29 -35.66 -5.97 -20.22
CA SER A 29 -35.91 -7.23 -20.92
C SER A 29 -35.37 -8.40 -20.10
N HIS A 30 -36.27 -9.05 -19.39
CA HIS A 30 -36.10 -10.40 -18.88
C HIS A 30 -36.01 -11.38 -20.07
N GLN A 31 -34.88 -12.04 -20.25
CA GLN A 31 -34.83 -13.31 -20.98
C GLN A 31 -33.86 -14.27 -20.32
N GLN A 32 -34.43 -15.22 -19.59
CA GLN A 32 -33.78 -16.49 -19.27
C GLN A 32 -33.77 -17.33 -20.55
N ASN A 33 -32.60 -17.81 -20.95
CA ASN A 33 -32.45 -19.04 -21.74
C ASN A 33 -31.10 -19.66 -21.37
N THR A 34 -31.21 -20.89 -20.88
CA THR A 34 -30.14 -21.79 -20.46
C THR A 34 -29.21 -22.16 -21.61
N SER A 35 -27.90 -22.09 -21.40
CA SER A 35 -26.90 -23.09 -21.82
C SER A 35 -25.56 -22.75 -21.17
N ALA A 36 -24.87 -23.79 -20.72
CA ALA A 36 -23.72 -23.74 -19.84
C ALA A 36 -22.57 -22.86 -20.34
N GLU A 37 -22.19 -21.87 -19.52
CA GLU A 37 -20.84 -21.33 -19.44
C GLU A 37 -20.61 -20.91 -17.99
N ASN A 38 -19.78 -21.67 -17.29
CA ASN A 38 -19.40 -21.41 -15.91
C ASN A 38 -18.38 -20.28 -15.90
N ASP A 39 -18.88 -19.05 -15.77
CA ASP A 39 -18.05 -17.89 -15.46
C ASP A 39 -18.69 -17.12 -14.29
N THR A 40 -18.27 -17.46 -13.08
CA THR A 40 -18.39 -16.57 -11.93
C THR A 40 -16.99 -16.07 -11.61
N GLN A 41 -16.61 -15.01 -12.33
CA GLN A 41 -15.62 -14.04 -11.91
C GLN A 41 -16.09 -13.39 -10.60
N LYS A 42 -15.83 -14.07 -9.48
CA LYS A 42 -15.65 -13.42 -8.18
C LYS A 42 -14.16 -13.13 -8.08
N ASP A 43 -13.76 -11.96 -8.55
CA ASP A 43 -12.43 -11.39 -8.40
C ASP A 43 -12.02 -11.43 -6.91
N SER A 44 -11.35 -12.53 -6.57
CA SER A 44 -10.65 -12.78 -5.32
C SER A 44 -9.17 -12.75 -5.65
N THR A 45 -8.70 -11.66 -6.25
CA THR A 45 -7.28 -11.40 -6.34
C THR A 45 -6.79 -10.88 -5.00
N SER A 46 -6.54 -11.75 -4.02
CA SER A 46 -5.61 -11.41 -2.93
C SER A 46 -5.12 -12.64 -2.14
N VAL A 47 -3.81 -12.60 -1.88
CA VAL A 47 -3.01 -13.37 -0.90
C VAL A 47 -2.58 -14.80 -1.25
N SER A 48 -3.36 -15.62 -1.97
CA SER A 48 -2.97 -17.04 -2.16
C SER A 48 -1.78 -17.30 -3.11
N SER A 49 -1.40 -16.35 -3.98
CA SER A 49 -0.33 -16.54 -4.99
C SER A 49 1.08 -16.18 -4.49
N LEU A 50 1.21 -15.92 -3.20
CA LEU A 50 2.45 -15.50 -2.56
C LEU A 50 3.29 -16.69 -2.06
N LYS A 51 3.04 -17.95 -2.44
CA LYS A 51 3.87 -19.07 -1.95
C LYS A 51 4.52 -19.84 -3.10
N PRO A 52 5.85 -19.81 -3.25
CA PRO A 52 6.57 -20.73 -4.11
C PRO A 52 6.33 -22.16 -3.64
N GLN A 53 6.01 -23.09 -4.55
CA GLN A 53 5.68 -24.46 -4.20
C GLN A 53 6.90 -25.35 -3.85
N ASN A 54 8.09 -24.78 -3.67
CA ASN A 54 9.30 -25.51 -3.29
C ASN A 54 10.28 -24.60 -2.54
N VAL A 55 10.12 -24.50 -1.22
CA VAL A 55 10.94 -23.66 -0.35
C VAL A 55 12.03 -24.53 0.28
N ASP A 56 13.31 -24.17 0.06
CA ASP A 56 14.44 -24.84 0.70
C ASP A 56 14.40 -24.62 2.22
N LYS A 57 14.06 -25.69 2.95
CA LYS A 57 13.93 -25.68 4.41
C LYS A 57 15.28 -25.47 5.13
N THR A 58 16.42 -25.64 4.46
CA THR A 58 17.73 -25.31 5.04
C THR A 58 17.95 -23.80 5.17
N LEU A 59 17.35 -23.01 4.27
CA LEU A 59 17.38 -21.53 4.31
C LEU A 59 16.29 -20.96 5.21
N TYR A 60 15.19 -21.69 5.39
CA TYR A 60 14.00 -21.26 6.14
C TYR A 60 13.57 -22.34 7.14
N PRO A 61 14.20 -22.41 8.32
CA PRO A 61 13.94 -23.47 9.30
C PRO A 61 12.58 -23.31 10.02
N ASN A 62 11.93 -22.15 9.91
CA ASN A 62 10.62 -21.87 10.55
C ASN A 62 9.47 -22.07 9.56
N ASP A 63 8.26 -22.31 10.09
CA ASP A 63 7.05 -22.52 9.28
C ASP A 63 6.71 -21.32 8.38
N ASP A 64 6.28 -21.63 7.14
CA ASP A 64 5.97 -20.67 6.08
C ASP A 64 4.54 -20.10 6.18
N SER A 65 4.31 -19.19 7.12
CA SER A 65 3.09 -18.38 7.12
C SER A 65 3.12 -17.31 6.02
N GLU A 66 1.96 -16.74 5.70
CA GLU A 66 1.85 -15.60 4.77
C GLU A 66 2.73 -14.43 5.21
N LEU A 67 2.72 -14.10 6.51
CA LEU A 67 3.55 -13.04 7.06
C LEU A 67 5.04 -13.39 6.96
N ALA A 68 5.43 -14.62 7.29
CA ALA A 68 6.82 -15.05 7.19
C ALA A 68 7.34 -14.90 5.75
N TRP A 69 6.50 -15.23 4.76
CA TRP A 69 6.85 -15.04 3.37
C TRP A 69 6.90 -13.57 2.95
N LEU A 70 5.94 -12.75 3.36
CA LEU A 70 5.97 -11.32 3.13
C LEU A 70 7.25 -10.68 3.70
N MET A 71 7.68 -11.07 4.90
CA MET A 71 8.91 -10.54 5.51
C MET A 71 10.17 -10.87 4.68
N ARG A 72 10.22 -12.06 4.07
CA ARG A 72 11.32 -12.44 3.17
C ARG A 72 11.34 -11.57 1.92
N GLN A 73 10.18 -11.37 1.31
CA GLN A 73 10.06 -10.49 0.16
C GLN A 73 10.43 -9.05 0.49
N MET A 74 9.98 -8.54 1.65
CA MET A 74 10.33 -7.20 2.11
C MET A 74 11.84 -7.02 2.26
N TYR A 75 12.56 -8.06 2.70
CA TYR A 75 14.01 -8.04 2.74
C TYR A 75 14.62 -8.00 1.33
N GLU A 76 14.19 -8.88 0.41
CA GLU A 76 14.68 -8.94 -0.97
C GLU A 76 14.42 -7.62 -1.72
N ASP A 77 13.22 -7.07 -1.59
CA ASP A 77 12.86 -5.78 -2.16
C ASP A 77 13.64 -4.64 -1.50
N GLY A 78 13.94 -4.73 -0.19
CA GLY A 78 14.87 -3.84 0.49
C GLY A 78 16.28 -3.85 -0.11
N GLU A 79 16.79 -5.01 -0.55
CA GLU A 79 18.07 -5.09 -1.27
C GLU A 79 18.02 -4.38 -2.64
N LYS A 80 16.89 -4.49 -3.35
CA LYS A 80 16.67 -3.77 -4.61
C LYS A 80 16.63 -2.26 -4.39
N ILE A 81 15.90 -1.80 -3.36
CA ILE A 81 15.85 -0.37 -3.00
C ILE A 81 17.26 0.12 -2.64
N LYS A 82 17.99 -0.60 -1.78
CA LYS A 82 19.37 -0.26 -1.41
C LYS A 82 20.26 -0.10 -2.65
N SER A 83 20.17 -1.05 -3.58
CA SER A 83 20.92 -1.00 -4.84
C SER A 83 20.55 0.22 -5.68
N ALA A 84 19.27 0.53 -5.85
CA ALA A 84 18.83 1.70 -6.60
C ALA A 84 19.35 3.01 -5.96
N VAL A 85 19.25 3.15 -4.63
CA VAL A 85 19.74 4.32 -3.89
C VAL A 85 21.25 4.50 -4.07
N LEU A 86 22.05 3.43 -3.93
CA LEU A 86 23.50 3.48 -4.13
C LEU A 86 23.90 3.89 -5.56
N ASN A 87 23.12 3.45 -6.54
CA ASN A 87 23.33 3.76 -7.95
C ASN A 87 22.67 5.08 -8.40
N LYS A 88 22.06 5.85 -7.48
CA LYS A 88 21.32 7.10 -7.77
C LYS A 88 20.21 6.90 -8.81
N GLN A 89 19.57 5.74 -8.80
CA GLN A 89 18.44 5.38 -9.65
C GLN A 89 17.13 5.54 -8.89
N LEU A 90 16.02 5.70 -9.62
CA LEU A 90 14.69 5.68 -9.02
C LEU A 90 14.38 4.24 -8.54
N PRO A 91 14.12 4.02 -7.25
CA PRO A 91 13.73 2.71 -6.75
C PRO A 91 12.35 2.30 -7.30
N GLU A 92 12.17 1.01 -7.58
CA GLU A 92 10.84 0.42 -7.80
C GLU A 92 9.95 0.67 -6.58
N ASP A 93 8.66 0.90 -6.79
CA ASP A 93 7.69 1.21 -5.74
C ASP A 93 7.01 -0.06 -5.19
N PHE A 94 7.37 -0.44 -3.95
CA PHE A 94 6.83 -1.63 -3.29
C PHE A 94 5.72 -1.33 -2.28
N ARG A 95 5.20 -0.10 -2.20
CA ARG A 95 4.23 0.31 -1.17
C ARG A 95 2.97 -0.54 -1.17
N GLU A 96 2.36 -0.76 -2.34
CA GLU A 96 1.13 -1.56 -2.44
C GLU A 96 1.35 -3.00 -1.97
N LYS A 97 2.50 -3.60 -2.32
CA LYS A 97 2.86 -4.95 -1.87
C LYS A 97 3.00 -5.01 -0.35
N PHE A 98 3.62 -4.01 0.25
CA PHE A 98 3.92 -4.01 1.68
C PHE A 98 2.70 -3.71 2.56
N LYS A 99 1.63 -3.11 2.02
CA LYS A 99 0.34 -2.96 2.74
C LYS A 99 -0.25 -4.29 3.22
N ASN A 100 0.10 -5.39 2.55
CA ASN A 100 -0.28 -6.74 2.97
C ASN A 100 0.23 -7.12 4.38
N ILE A 101 1.14 -6.35 4.99
CA ILE A 101 1.60 -6.58 6.37
C ILE A 101 0.45 -6.58 7.39
N HIS A 102 -0.62 -5.82 7.12
CA HIS A 102 -1.79 -5.78 8.00
C HIS A 102 -2.64 -7.05 7.90
N THR A 103 -2.77 -7.63 6.71
CA THR A 103 -3.65 -8.77 6.45
C THR A 103 -2.95 -10.13 6.51
N ALA A 104 -1.63 -10.17 6.30
CA ALA A 104 -0.89 -11.42 6.26
C ALA A 104 -0.94 -12.18 7.60
N THR A 105 -1.26 -13.48 7.51
CA THR A 105 -1.38 -14.39 8.66
C THR A 105 -0.01 -14.76 9.24
N PRO A 106 0.25 -14.55 10.55
CA PRO A 106 1.49 -14.96 11.20
C PRO A 106 1.54 -16.46 11.48
N THR A 107 2.75 -17.00 11.69
CA THR A 107 2.93 -18.38 12.20
C THR A 107 2.38 -18.50 13.61
N ASP A 108 2.66 -17.51 14.47
CA ASP A 108 2.15 -17.40 15.83
C ASP A 108 1.15 -16.24 15.88
N ALA A 109 -0.10 -16.54 16.23
CA ALA A 109 -1.17 -15.55 16.33
C ALA A 109 -0.87 -14.44 17.35
N SER A 110 -0.07 -14.70 18.38
CA SER A 110 0.31 -13.72 19.41
C SER A 110 1.14 -12.55 18.86
N VAL A 111 1.73 -12.70 17.66
CA VAL A 111 2.46 -11.63 16.97
C VAL A 111 1.52 -10.50 16.56
N LYS A 112 0.25 -10.79 16.22
CA LYS A 112 -0.72 -9.77 15.80
C LYS A 112 -1.36 -9.14 17.05
N GLY A 113 -0.76 -8.04 17.51
CA GLY A 113 -1.27 -7.21 18.60
C GLY A 113 -0.98 -5.73 18.38
N GLU A 114 -1.31 -4.90 19.37
CA GLU A 114 -1.22 -3.44 19.29
C GLU A 114 0.19 -2.93 18.89
N VAL A 115 1.23 -3.56 19.43
CA VAL A 115 2.63 -3.19 19.13
C VAL A 115 2.99 -3.53 17.68
N PHE A 116 2.51 -4.65 17.13
CA PHE A 116 2.68 -5.02 15.73
C PHE A 116 1.96 -4.01 14.82
N ASP A 117 0.70 -3.71 15.11
CA ASP A 117 -0.10 -2.79 14.29
C ASP A 117 0.50 -1.38 14.27
N THR A 118 0.97 -0.91 15.41
CA THR A 118 1.65 0.38 15.52
C THR A 118 2.97 0.39 14.75
N SER A 119 3.77 -0.67 14.87
CA SER A 119 5.03 -0.81 14.15
C SER A 119 4.83 -0.91 12.65
N ALA A 120 3.81 -1.66 12.20
CA ALA A 120 3.44 -1.79 10.79
C ALA A 120 3.02 -0.44 10.19
N LYS A 121 2.19 0.34 10.91
CA LYS A 121 1.82 1.70 10.50
C LYS A 121 3.05 2.62 10.41
N ALA A 122 3.93 2.59 11.41
CA ALA A 122 5.15 3.41 11.42
C ALA A 122 6.08 3.05 10.26
N PHE A 123 6.21 1.75 9.95
CA PHE A 123 6.96 1.26 8.79
C PHE A 123 6.37 1.80 7.48
N LEU A 124 5.06 1.64 7.24
CA LEU A 124 4.42 2.10 6.01
C LEU A 124 4.51 3.62 5.85
N ALA A 125 4.32 4.39 6.94
CA ALA A 125 4.48 5.85 6.90
C ALA A 125 5.91 6.28 6.56
N THR A 126 6.91 5.56 7.09
CA THR A 126 8.33 5.83 6.78
C THR A 126 8.65 5.49 5.32
N LEU A 127 8.09 4.40 4.81
CA LEU A 127 8.20 4.01 3.41
C LEU A 127 7.54 5.03 2.47
N ASP A 128 6.35 5.51 2.82
CA ASP A 128 5.65 6.55 2.07
C ASP A 128 6.49 7.82 1.98
N LYS A 129 7.09 8.24 3.11
CA LYS A 129 8.00 9.38 3.15
C LYS A 129 9.22 9.16 2.23
N PHE A 130 9.83 7.98 2.29
CA PHE A 130 10.97 7.63 1.42
C PHE A 130 10.65 7.77 -0.07
N TYR A 131 9.47 7.32 -0.51
CA TYR A 131 9.08 7.46 -1.93
C TYR A 131 8.61 8.86 -2.30
N ALA A 132 8.11 9.65 -1.34
CA ALA A 132 7.70 11.04 -1.57
C ALA A 132 8.91 12.00 -1.68
N GLU A 133 9.97 11.77 -0.91
CA GLU A 133 11.12 12.66 -0.80
C GLU A 133 12.31 12.17 -1.63
N LYS A 134 12.60 12.81 -2.76
CA LYS A 134 13.74 12.45 -3.64
C LYS A 134 15.10 12.88 -3.11
N GLU A 135 15.14 13.79 -2.14
CA GLU A 135 16.36 14.26 -1.48
C GLU A 135 16.71 13.34 -0.30
N ASN A 136 17.98 13.34 0.10
CA ASN A 136 18.48 12.57 1.26
C ASN A 136 18.07 11.09 1.24
N GLN A 137 17.98 10.48 0.05
CA GLN A 137 17.50 9.11 -0.16
C GLN A 137 18.23 8.05 0.69
N VAL A 138 19.53 8.25 0.97
CA VAL A 138 20.30 7.39 1.87
C VAL A 138 19.76 7.45 3.31
N GLU A 139 19.57 8.66 3.84
CA GLU A 139 19.03 8.86 5.19
C GLU A 139 17.59 8.35 5.29
N ASN A 140 16.75 8.71 4.32
CA ASN A 140 15.36 8.28 4.26
C ASN A 140 15.23 6.75 4.14
N PHE A 141 16.09 6.09 3.35
CA PHE A 141 16.12 4.63 3.30
C PHE A 141 16.60 4.01 4.62
N ASN A 142 17.60 4.59 5.27
CA ASN A 142 18.05 4.12 6.58
C ASN A 142 16.95 4.25 7.65
N LEU A 143 16.07 5.24 7.55
CA LEU A 143 14.87 5.32 8.40
C LEU A 143 13.91 4.15 8.15
N VAL A 144 13.69 3.74 6.89
CA VAL A 144 12.91 2.53 6.56
C VAL A 144 13.54 1.29 7.20
N VAL A 145 14.86 1.12 7.07
CA VAL A 145 15.60 -0.01 7.68
C VAL A 145 15.45 0.00 9.22
N ASN A 146 15.50 1.18 9.84
CA ASN A 146 15.30 1.32 11.28
C ASN A 146 13.88 0.94 11.72
N ALA A 147 12.85 1.29 10.93
CA ALA A 147 11.48 0.87 11.18
C ALA A 147 11.32 -0.66 11.10
N CYS A 148 12.02 -1.33 10.15
CA CYS A 148 12.10 -2.79 10.12
C CYS A 148 12.68 -3.35 11.43
N VAL A 149 13.82 -2.81 11.88
CA VAL A 149 14.47 -3.25 13.12
C VAL A 149 13.58 -3.04 14.34
N ALA A 150 12.88 -1.91 14.44
CA ALA A 150 11.98 -1.61 15.55
C ALA A 150 10.84 -2.63 15.68
N CYS A 151 10.22 -3.04 14.58
CA CYS A 151 9.22 -4.11 14.60
C CYS A 151 9.83 -5.43 15.07
N HIS A 152 10.98 -5.80 14.50
CA HIS A 152 11.65 -7.08 14.79
C HIS A 152 12.19 -7.20 16.22
N GLN A 153 12.48 -6.10 16.90
CA GLN A 153 12.92 -6.10 18.31
C GLN A 153 11.87 -6.68 19.26
N ASN A 154 10.58 -6.56 18.93
CA ASN A 154 9.49 -6.95 19.82
C ASN A 154 9.07 -8.42 19.64
N TYR A 155 9.14 -8.95 18.42
CA TYR A 155 8.52 -10.24 18.09
C TYR A 155 9.51 -11.27 17.55
N CYS A 156 10.34 -10.86 16.60
CA CYS A 156 11.13 -11.77 15.77
C CYS A 156 12.58 -11.25 15.68
N PRO A 157 13.42 -11.44 16.72
CA PRO A 157 14.75 -10.82 16.78
C PRO A 157 15.79 -11.48 15.86
N GLY A 158 15.58 -12.73 15.43
CA GLY A 158 16.51 -13.49 14.59
C GLY A 158 17.05 -12.75 13.35
N PRO A 159 16.20 -12.15 12.49
CA PRO A 159 16.64 -11.45 11.29
C PRO A 159 17.28 -10.07 11.52
N ILE A 160 17.28 -9.50 12.73
CA ILE A 160 17.78 -8.13 12.98
C ILE A 160 19.19 -7.91 12.45
N LYS A 161 20.11 -8.87 12.70
CA LYS A 161 21.50 -8.76 12.22
C LYS A 161 21.58 -8.68 10.69
N LYS A 162 20.69 -9.39 9.99
CA LYS A 162 20.63 -9.39 8.52
C LYS A 162 19.99 -8.09 8.02
N ILE A 163 18.90 -7.65 8.62
CA ILE A 163 18.20 -6.39 8.28
C ILE A 163 19.13 -5.18 8.42
N LYS A 164 19.94 -5.10 9.50
CA LYS A 164 20.89 -4.01 9.70
C LYS A 164 21.94 -3.87 8.57
N LYS A 165 22.20 -4.94 7.81
CA LYS A 165 23.11 -4.87 6.64
C LYS A 165 22.47 -4.16 5.44
N LEU A 166 21.16 -3.92 5.44
CA LEU A 166 20.50 -3.11 4.42
C LEU A 166 20.90 -1.64 4.52
N ALA A 167 21.17 -1.13 5.72
CA ALA A 167 21.58 0.25 5.92
C ALA A 167 22.80 0.62 5.04
N ILE A 168 22.81 1.87 4.58
CA ILE A 168 23.87 2.46 3.76
C ILE A 168 24.68 3.39 4.68
N ASN A 169 25.99 3.17 4.75
CA ASN A 169 26.93 3.96 5.56
C ASN A 169 27.80 4.82 4.66
#